data_AF-A0AAX6NI68-F1
#
_entry.id   AF-A0AAX6NI68-F1
#
_cell.length_a   1.000
_cell.length_b   1.000
_cell.length_c   1.000
_cell.angle_alpha   90.00
_cell.angle_beta   90.00
_cell.angle_gamma   90.00
#
_symmetry.space_group_name_H-M   'P 1'
#
loop_
_entity.id
_entity.type
_entity.pdbx_description
1 polymer ?
#
loop_
_entity_poly.entity_id
_entity_poly.type
_entity_poly.pdbx_seq_one_letter_code
_entity_poly.pdbx_strand_id
1 'polypeptide(L)'
;MNSRNWVRLFLTTLAVGGISTAFVGFAVRWGEYGHLFQQGKIGEIVAVLTWLVGVGFIFSLISQMGFFAYLTIHRFGLGIFKSASLWKSVQIVFVLFVLFDVAYFRYKFFQQPGEGIGKYILLSVFLLAVGLLVAYAKKKQTNKEAFVPALFFMIVVTTIEWFPALRTNEESWLYLMLFPLLICNMYQLLILPKLLTHARIAKADK
;
A
#
# COMPACT_ATOMS: atom_id res chain seq x y z
N MET A 1 -10.20 7.89 18.63
CA MET A 1 -10.08 8.74 17.42
C MET A 1 -11.40 9.50 17.27
N ASN A 2 -11.39 10.81 17.03
CA ASN A 2 -12.61 11.60 16.83
C ASN A 2 -12.95 11.71 15.33
N SER A 3 -14.18 12.08 14.99
CA SER A 3 -14.66 12.21 13.60
C SER A 3 -13.78 13.13 12.75
N ARG A 4 -13.28 14.22 13.33
CA ARG A 4 -12.38 15.16 12.64
C ARG A 4 -11.08 14.52 12.15
N ASN A 5 -10.44 13.69 12.98
CA ASN A 5 -9.21 12.98 12.58
C ASN A 5 -9.48 11.87 11.59
N TRP A 6 -10.67 11.25 11.63
CA TRP A 6 -11.12 10.30 10.63
C TRP A 6 -11.23 10.95 9.26
N VAL A 7 -11.96 12.06 9.16
CA VAL A 7 -12.11 12.82 7.91
C VAL A 7 -10.76 13.32 7.42
N ARG A 8 -9.88 13.79 8.33
CA ARG A 8 -8.52 14.21 7.96
C ARG A 8 -7.70 13.06 7.39
N LEU A 9 -7.71 11.88 8.02
CA LEU A 9 -6.99 10.71 7.51
C LEU A 9 -7.51 10.31 6.13
N PHE A 10 -8.83 10.28 5.96
CA PHE A 10 -9.49 9.98 4.69
C PHE A 10 -9.07 10.95 3.59
N LEU A 11 -9.27 12.26 3.78
CA LEU A 11 -8.99 13.26 2.75
C LEU A 11 -7.50 13.37 2.41
N THR A 12 -6.63 13.27 3.42
CA THR A 12 -5.18 13.34 3.16
C THR A 12 -4.66 12.10 2.45
N THR A 13 -5.18 10.91 2.77
CA THR A 13 -4.83 9.69 2.04
C THR A 13 -5.38 9.74 0.62
N LEU A 14 -6.60 10.27 0.42
CA LEU A 14 -7.19 10.48 -0.90
C LEU A 14 -6.32 11.38 -1.77
N ALA A 15 -5.84 12.49 -1.21
CA ALA A 15 -4.88 13.38 -1.88
C ALA A 15 -3.55 12.66 -2.19
N VAL A 16 -3.03 11.87 -1.24
CA VAL A 16 -1.80 11.08 -1.46
C VAL A 16 -1.98 10.08 -2.60
N GLY A 17 -3.12 9.40 -2.69
CA GLY A 17 -3.44 8.49 -3.80
C GLY A 17 -3.53 9.22 -5.14
N GLY A 18 -4.29 10.31 -5.22
CA GLY A 18 -4.41 11.10 -6.44
C GLY A 18 -3.06 11.62 -6.95
N ILE A 19 -2.26 12.21 -6.06
CA ILE A 19 -0.94 12.78 -6.39
C ILE A 19 0.04 11.66 -6.77
N SER A 20 0.14 10.59 -5.99
CA SER A 20 1.08 9.51 -6.27
C SER A 20 0.75 8.78 -7.58
N THR A 21 -0.52 8.50 -7.87
CA THR A 21 -0.93 7.88 -9.14
C THR A 21 -0.70 8.79 -10.33
N ALA A 22 -0.88 10.11 -10.19
CA ALA A 22 -0.52 11.06 -11.25
C ALA A 22 0.97 10.94 -11.62
N PHE A 23 1.86 11.00 -10.62
CA PHE A 23 3.31 10.88 -10.86
C PHE A 23 3.70 9.51 -11.41
N VAL A 24 3.22 8.43 -10.78
CA VAL A 24 3.53 7.06 -11.21
C VAL A 24 2.96 6.77 -12.60
N GLY A 25 1.75 7.25 -12.90
CA GLY A 25 1.09 7.04 -14.18
C GLY A 25 1.85 7.65 -15.35
N PHE A 26 2.31 8.89 -15.22
CA PHE A 26 3.18 9.49 -16.24
C PHE A 26 4.53 8.80 -16.34
N ALA A 27 5.13 8.38 -15.22
CA ALA A 27 6.43 7.71 -15.23
C ALA A 27 6.38 6.31 -15.87
N VAL A 28 5.42 5.48 -15.46
CA VAL A 28 5.27 4.10 -15.95
C VAL A 28 4.81 4.07 -17.41
N ARG A 29 3.94 5.01 -17.81
CA ARG A 29 3.41 5.10 -19.18
C ARG A 29 4.05 6.23 -19.96
N TRP A 30 5.32 6.54 -19.69
CA TRP A 30 6.04 7.63 -20.35
C TRP A 30 6.13 7.43 -21.87
N GLY A 31 6.25 6.18 -22.34
CA GLY A 31 6.21 5.87 -23.77
C GLY A 31 4.87 6.27 -24.44
N GLU A 32 3.76 6.21 -23.69
CA GLU A 32 2.44 6.59 -24.19
C GLU A 32 2.22 8.11 -24.10
N TYR A 33 2.61 8.75 -22.99
CA TYR A 33 2.26 10.15 -22.73
C TYR A 33 3.39 11.16 -23.02
N GLY A 34 4.63 10.72 -23.20
CA GLY A 34 5.80 11.59 -23.33
C GLY A 34 5.72 12.53 -24.54
N HIS A 35 5.10 12.09 -25.64
CA HIS A 35 4.90 12.91 -26.83
C HIS A 35 4.01 14.14 -26.56
N LEU A 36 3.07 14.06 -25.60
CA LEU A 36 2.20 15.16 -25.23
C LEU A 36 3.00 16.32 -24.63
N PHE A 37 4.02 16.00 -23.81
CA PHE A 37 4.91 16.99 -23.20
C PHE A 37 5.85 17.61 -24.22
N GLN A 38 6.41 16.79 -25.13
CA GLN A 38 7.31 17.28 -26.18
C GLN A 38 6.60 18.20 -27.19
N GLN A 39 5.33 17.92 -27.48
CA GLN A 39 4.51 18.71 -28.41
C GLN A 39 3.79 19.89 -27.74
N GLY A 40 3.95 20.09 -26.42
CA GLY A 40 3.30 21.18 -25.70
C GLY A 40 1.77 21.09 -25.66
N LYS A 41 1.20 19.88 -25.72
CA LYS A 41 -0.25 19.64 -25.75
C LYS A 41 -0.88 19.74 -24.35
N ILE A 42 -0.92 20.95 -23.79
CA ILE A 42 -1.36 21.20 -22.40
C ILE A 42 -2.75 20.64 -22.10
N GLY A 43 -3.71 20.79 -23.03
CA GLY A 43 -5.07 20.27 -22.84
C GLY A 43 -5.13 18.76 -22.65
N GLU A 44 -4.38 18.01 -23.46
CA GLU A 44 -4.28 16.55 -23.36
C GLU A 44 -3.56 16.11 -22.08
N ILE A 45 -2.49 16.83 -21.69
CA ILE A 45 -1.77 16.57 -20.42
C ILE A 45 -2.71 16.74 -19.23
N VAL A 46 -3.50 17.82 -19.20
CA VAL A 46 -4.45 18.08 -18.10
C VAL A 46 -5.55 17.01 -18.06
N ALA A 47 -6.03 16.55 -19.23
CA ALA A 47 -7.02 15.48 -19.31
C ALA A 47 -6.47 14.15 -18.75
N VAL A 48 -5.26 13.75 -19.16
CA VAL A 48 -4.59 12.55 -18.64
C VAL A 48 -4.30 12.68 -17.15
N LEU A 49 -3.82 13.84 -16.70
CA LEU A 49 -3.59 14.10 -15.29
C LEU A 49 -4.88 13.93 -14.47
N THR A 50 -5.98 14.51 -14.94
CA THR A 50 -7.29 14.41 -14.27
C THR A 50 -7.75 12.95 -14.19
N TRP A 51 -7.58 12.19 -15.28
CA TRP A 51 -7.87 10.76 -15.30
C TRP A 51 -7.03 9.97 -14.28
N LEU A 52 -5.71 10.18 -14.27
CA LEU A 52 -4.80 9.50 -13.33
C LEU A 52 -5.09 9.84 -11.87
N VAL A 53 -5.46 11.10 -11.59
CA VAL A 53 -5.91 11.50 -10.24
C VAL A 53 -7.18 10.75 -9.84
N GLY A 54 -8.16 10.63 -10.75
CA GLY A 54 -9.37 9.84 -10.53
C GLY A 54 -9.08 8.37 -10.22
N VAL A 55 -8.18 7.74 -10.99
CA VAL A 55 -7.69 6.38 -10.72
C VAL A 55 -6.99 6.31 -9.35
N GLY A 56 -6.20 7.32 -8.99
CA GLY A 56 -5.54 7.40 -7.69
C GLY A 56 -6.50 7.53 -6.51
N PHE A 57 -7.65 8.17 -6.71
CA PHE A 57 -8.71 8.15 -5.70
C PHE A 57 -9.26 6.75 -5.47
N ILE A 58 -9.45 5.95 -6.53
CA ILE A 58 -9.88 4.55 -6.41
C ILE A 58 -8.85 3.74 -5.63
N PHE A 59 -7.56 3.86 -5.96
CA PHE A 59 -6.49 3.15 -5.24
C PHE A 59 -6.41 3.56 -3.77
N SER A 60 -6.55 4.86 -3.47
CA SER A 60 -6.64 5.32 -2.08
C SER A 60 -7.86 4.73 -1.35
N LEU A 61 -9.02 4.63 -1.99
CA LEU A 61 -10.21 4.06 -1.34
C LEU A 61 -10.01 2.58 -1.02
N ILE A 62 -9.40 1.81 -1.94
CA ILE A 62 -9.05 0.40 -1.72
C ILE A 62 -8.09 0.28 -0.52
N SER A 63 -7.02 1.08 -0.51
CA SER A 63 -6.03 1.14 0.59
C SER A 63 -6.65 1.53 1.94
N GLN A 64 -7.60 2.47 1.95
CA GLN A 64 -8.33 2.82 3.16
C GLN A 64 -9.22 1.69 3.67
N MET A 65 -9.95 1.01 2.78
CA MET A 65 -10.77 -0.14 3.14
C MET A 65 -9.92 -1.25 3.75
N GLY A 66 -8.78 -1.60 3.13
CA GLY A 66 -7.87 -2.62 3.64
C GLY A 66 -7.24 -2.21 4.98
N PHE A 67 -6.85 -0.95 5.15
CA PHE A 67 -6.38 -0.43 6.44
C PHE A 67 -7.38 -0.61 7.58
N PHE A 68 -8.65 -0.23 7.38
CA PHE A 68 -9.66 -0.36 8.43
C PHE A 68 -10.07 -1.81 8.68
N ALA A 69 -10.14 -2.63 7.62
CA ALA A 69 -10.30 -4.07 7.75
C ALA A 69 -9.18 -4.67 8.61
N TYR A 70 -7.93 -4.29 8.35
CA TYR A 70 -6.78 -4.75 9.12
C TYR A 70 -6.82 -4.33 10.59
N LEU A 71 -7.12 -3.06 10.90
CA LEU A 71 -7.25 -2.61 12.30
C LEU A 71 -8.30 -3.44 13.06
N THR A 72 -9.38 -3.81 12.38
CA THR A 72 -10.45 -4.65 12.92
C THR A 72 -9.96 -6.08 13.14
N ILE A 73 -9.37 -6.71 12.12
CA ILE A 73 -8.78 -8.06 12.20
C ILE A 73 -7.71 -8.12 13.30
N HIS A 74 -6.85 -7.11 13.41
CA HIS A 74 -5.82 -7.05 14.42
C HIS A 74 -6.41 -7.04 15.83
N ARG A 75 -7.46 -6.26 16.06
CA ARG A 75 -8.16 -6.19 17.34
C ARG A 75 -8.82 -7.53 17.70
N PHE A 76 -9.50 -8.18 16.74
CA PHE A 76 -10.09 -9.49 16.97
C PHE A 76 -9.05 -10.59 17.13
N GLY A 77 -7.96 -10.55 16.36
CA GLY A 77 -6.87 -11.52 16.45
C GLY A 77 -6.24 -11.56 17.85
N LEU A 78 -5.99 -10.40 18.46
CA LEU A 78 -5.51 -10.34 19.84
C LEU A 78 -6.50 -10.98 20.85
N GLY A 79 -7.81 -10.83 20.62
CA GLY A 79 -8.85 -11.44 21.45
C GLY A 79 -8.97 -12.95 21.26
N ILE A 80 -8.91 -13.43 20.01
CA ILE A 80 -9.07 -14.86 19.65
C ILE A 80 -7.85 -15.68 20.09
N PHE A 81 -6.65 -15.22 19.77
CA PHE A 81 -5.43 -15.96 20.05
C PHE A 81 -4.98 -15.86 21.52
N LYS A 82 -5.61 -14.96 22.31
CA LYS A 82 -5.38 -14.70 23.75
C LYS A 82 -3.93 -14.38 24.16
N SER A 83 -2.99 -14.42 23.21
CA SER A 83 -1.57 -14.15 23.36
C SER A 83 -1.09 -13.30 22.20
N ALA A 84 -0.51 -12.14 22.51
CA ALA A 84 0.10 -11.26 21.52
C ALA A 84 1.27 -11.93 20.78
N SER A 85 2.00 -12.83 21.45
CA SER A 85 3.10 -13.58 20.82
C SER A 85 2.60 -14.53 19.74
N LEU A 86 1.55 -15.29 20.04
CA LEU A 86 0.94 -16.23 19.08
C LEU A 86 0.40 -15.49 17.86
N TRP A 87 -0.31 -14.38 18.07
CA TRP A 87 -0.83 -13.57 16.98
C TRP A 87 0.27 -13.00 16.06
N LYS A 88 1.39 -12.55 16.64
CA LYS A 88 2.57 -12.12 15.86
C LYS A 88 3.13 -13.26 15.02
N SER A 89 3.23 -14.48 15.56
CA SER A 89 3.71 -15.65 14.81
C SER A 89 2.80 -15.97 13.63
N VAL A 90 1.48 -15.95 13.83
CA VAL A 90 0.51 -16.16 12.74
C VAL A 90 0.69 -15.14 11.63
N GLN A 91 0.87 -13.86 11.98
CA GLN A 91 1.13 -12.81 10.99
C GLN A 91 2.42 -13.05 10.19
N ILE A 92 3.49 -13.49 10.84
CA ILE A 92 4.76 -13.81 10.16
C ILE A 92 4.56 -14.95 9.16
N VAL A 93 3.81 -15.99 9.52
CA VAL A 93 3.48 -17.10 8.60
C VAL A 93 2.75 -16.59 7.36
N PHE A 94 1.75 -15.72 7.52
CA PHE A 94 1.05 -15.12 6.39
C PHE A 94 1.96 -14.22 5.54
N VAL A 95 2.87 -13.46 6.16
CA VAL A 95 3.86 -12.66 5.42
C VAL A 95 4.72 -13.55 4.53
N LEU A 96 5.29 -14.63 5.09
CA LEU A 96 6.11 -15.58 4.33
C LEU A 96 5.31 -16.26 3.21
N PHE A 97 4.08 -16.66 3.51
CA PHE A 97 3.18 -17.28 2.54
C PHE A 97 2.87 -16.34 1.37
N VAL A 98 2.54 -15.07 1.64
CA VAL A 98 2.24 -14.08 0.59
C VAL A 98 3.46 -13.74 -0.26
N LEU A 99 4.64 -13.62 0.35
CA LEU A 99 5.88 -13.41 -0.41
C LEU A 99 6.21 -14.60 -1.32
N PHE A 100 5.97 -15.83 -0.82
CA PHE A 100 6.08 -17.02 -1.64
C PHE A 100 5.04 -17.05 -2.77
N ASP A 101 3.80 -16.68 -2.51
CA ASP A 101 2.72 -16.62 -3.50
C ASP A 101 3.06 -15.65 -4.66
N VAL A 102 3.48 -14.43 -4.32
CA VAL A 102 3.87 -13.41 -5.30
C VAL A 102 5.10 -13.83 -6.12
N ALA A 103 6.05 -14.57 -5.54
CA ALA A 103 7.22 -15.06 -6.28
C ALA A 103 6.89 -16.30 -7.12
N TYR A 104 6.42 -17.36 -6.47
CA TYR A 104 6.35 -18.70 -7.04
C TYR A 104 5.07 -18.93 -7.83
N PHE A 105 3.90 -18.66 -7.24
CA PHE A 105 2.63 -18.91 -7.95
C PHE A 105 2.50 -17.95 -9.13
N ARG A 106 2.85 -16.67 -8.97
CA ARG A 106 2.88 -15.74 -10.10
C ARG A 106 3.79 -16.22 -11.23
N TYR A 107 5.00 -16.69 -10.92
CA TYR A 107 5.91 -17.27 -11.91
C TYR A 107 5.24 -18.42 -12.66
N LYS A 108 4.64 -19.38 -11.93
CA LYS A 108 3.97 -20.54 -12.54
C LYS A 108 2.79 -20.17 -13.45
N PHE A 109 2.08 -19.09 -13.18
CA PHE A 109 0.92 -18.66 -13.98
C PHE A 109 1.26 -17.77 -15.18
N PHE A 110 2.31 -16.94 -15.07
CA PHE A 110 2.59 -15.89 -16.06
C PHE A 110 3.91 -16.04 -16.81
N GLN A 111 4.76 -17.02 -16.45
CA GLN A 111 6.03 -17.24 -17.14
C GLN A 111 5.85 -17.44 -18.64
N GLN A 112 6.70 -16.78 -19.42
CA GLN A 112 6.87 -17.08 -20.85
C GLN A 112 7.92 -18.18 -21.06
N PRO A 113 7.88 -18.90 -22.20
CA PRO A 113 8.91 -19.88 -22.53
C PRO A 113 10.31 -19.25 -22.50
N GLY A 114 11.23 -19.83 -21.70
CA GLY A 114 12.59 -19.33 -21.54
C GLY A 114 12.75 -18.21 -20.50
N GLU A 115 11.68 -17.75 -19.86
CA GLU A 115 11.76 -16.75 -18.79
C GLU A 115 12.13 -17.41 -17.45
N GLY A 116 13.18 -16.87 -16.81
CA GLY A 116 13.60 -17.30 -15.47
C GLY A 116 12.76 -16.67 -14.36
N ILE A 117 12.77 -17.29 -13.18
CA ILE A 117 12.02 -16.82 -11.98
C ILE A 117 12.51 -15.48 -11.40
N GLY A 118 13.65 -14.96 -11.89
CA GLY A 118 14.35 -13.81 -11.31
C GLY A 118 13.50 -12.55 -11.13
N LYS A 119 12.69 -12.17 -12.15
CA LYS A 119 11.83 -10.97 -12.07
C LYS A 119 10.75 -11.09 -10.99
N TYR A 120 10.20 -12.30 -10.80
CA TYR A 120 9.16 -12.59 -9.83
C TYR A 120 9.70 -12.59 -8.39
N ILE A 121 10.92 -13.12 -8.20
CA ILE A 121 11.64 -13.01 -6.93
C ILE A 121 11.98 -11.55 -6.63
N LEU A 122 12.46 -10.79 -7.62
CA LEU A 122 12.80 -9.38 -7.45
C LEU A 122 11.61 -8.56 -6.96
N LEU A 123 10.41 -8.81 -7.51
CA LEU A 123 9.18 -8.16 -7.08
C LEU A 123 8.84 -8.47 -5.61
N SER A 124 9.00 -9.72 -5.20
CA SER A 124 8.75 -10.15 -3.81
C SER A 124 9.80 -9.60 -2.84
N VAL A 125 11.07 -9.55 -3.26
CA VAL A 125 12.15 -8.91 -2.50
C VAL A 125 11.91 -7.41 -2.35
N PHE A 126 11.44 -6.74 -3.41
CA PHE A 126 11.07 -5.33 -3.37
C PHE A 126 9.94 -5.07 -2.35
N LEU A 127 8.88 -5.86 -2.38
CA LEU A 127 7.79 -5.79 -1.39
C LEU A 127 8.29 -5.98 0.04
N LEU A 128 9.14 -6.99 0.26
CA LEU A 128 9.75 -7.24 1.57
C LEU A 128 10.61 -6.06 2.02
N ALA A 129 11.45 -5.50 1.14
CA ALA A 129 12.33 -4.38 1.46
C ALA A 129 11.52 -3.14 1.88
N VAL A 130 10.50 -2.77 1.10
CA VAL A 130 9.61 -1.64 1.45
C VAL A 130 8.87 -1.92 2.75
N GLY A 131 8.32 -3.13 2.91
CA GLY A 131 7.62 -3.54 4.13
C GLY A 131 8.51 -3.44 5.38
N LEU A 132 9.77 -3.89 5.30
CA LEU A 132 10.74 -3.81 6.40
C LEU A 132 11.09 -2.37 6.75
N LEU A 133 11.32 -1.51 5.74
CA LEU A 133 11.62 -0.09 5.96
C LEU A 133 10.46 0.62 6.69
N VAL A 134 9.22 0.42 6.22
CA VAL A 134 8.04 1.03 6.82
C VAL A 134 7.76 0.45 8.22
N ALA A 135 7.89 -0.85 8.41
CA ALA A 135 7.74 -1.50 9.71
C ALA A 135 8.77 -1.01 10.73
N TYR A 136 10.02 -0.81 10.29
CA TYR A 136 11.07 -0.23 11.12
C TYR A 136 10.76 1.23 11.50
N ALA A 137 10.33 2.05 10.53
CA ALA A 137 9.90 3.43 10.80
C ALA A 137 8.74 3.47 11.80
N LYS A 138 7.76 2.57 11.65
CA LYS A 138 6.64 2.45 12.59
C LYS A 138 7.10 2.06 13.99
N LYS A 139 7.95 1.04 14.09
CA LYS A 139 8.55 0.58 15.35
C LYS A 139 9.21 1.74 16.10
N LYS A 140 9.96 2.59 15.38
CA LYS A 140 10.63 3.77 15.96
C LYS A 140 9.64 4.83 16.46
N GLN A 141 8.48 4.98 15.82
CA GLN A 141 7.45 5.95 16.21
C GLN A 141 6.59 5.50 17.39
N THR A 142 6.39 4.19 17.59
CA THR A 142 5.46 3.68 18.60
C THR A 142 6.12 2.80 19.64
N ASN A 143 6.49 1.56 19.29
CA ASN A 143 7.14 0.57 20.16
C ASN A 143 7.57 -0.66 19.34
N LYS A 144 8.33 -1.56 19.98
CA LYS A 144 8.83 -2.81 19.38
C LYS A 144 7.70 -3.74 18.89
N GLU A 145 6.56 -3.74 19.58
CA GLU A 145 5.42 -4.61 19.27
C GLU A 145 4.69 -4.22 17.98
N ALA A 146 4.85 -2.98 17.50
CA ALA A 146 4.23 -2.51 16.27
C ALA A 146 4.93 -2.99 14.98
N PHE A 147 6.11 -3.60 15.08
CA PHE A 147 6.89 -4.01 13.91
C PHE A 147 6.17 -5.08 13.08
N VAL A 148 5.79 -6.20 13.70
CA VAL A 148 5.14 -7.33 13.00
C VAL A 148 3.78 -6.92 12.41
N PRO A 149 2.90 -6.21 13.15
CA PRO A 149 1.67 -5.67 12.59
C PRO A 149 1.88 -4.78 11.38
N ALA A 150 2.90 -3.92 11.40
CA ALA A 150 3.20 -3.05 10.28
C ALA A 150 3.74 -3.81 9.07
N LEU A 151 4.61 -4.80 9.30
CA LEU A 151 5.13 -5.65 8.24
C LEU A 151 4.01 -6.47 7.58
N PHE A 152 3.11 -7.05 8.39
CA PHE A 152 1.94 -7.75 7.90
C PHE A 152 1.05 -6.85 7.04
N PHE A 153 0.75 -5.64 7.52
CA PHE A 153 -0.08 -4.71 6.78
C PHE A 153 0.53 -4.32 5.42
N MET A 154 1.82 -3.97 5.42
CA MET A 154 2.52 -3.55 4.21
C MET A 154 2.72 -4.67 3.18
N ILE A 155 2.70 -5.94 3.61
CA ILE A 155 2.88 -7.08 2.70
C ILE A 155 1.53 -7.73 2.40
N VAL A 156 0.89 -8.32 3.40
CA VAL A 156 -0.32 -9.15 3.21
C VAL A 156 -1.49 -8.31 2.73
N VAL A 157 -1.77 -7.21 3.43
CA VAL A 157 -2.96 -6.39 3.10
C VAL A 157 -2.75 -5.63 1.79
N THR A 158 -1.56 -5.10 1.56
CA THR A 158 -1.21 -4.47 0.28
C THR A 158 -1.32 -5.46 -0.89
N THR A 159 -0.85 -6.71 -0.72
CA THR A 159 -1.00 -7.72 -1.78
C THR A 159 -2.45 -8.08 -2.05
N ILE A 160 -3.30 -8.17 -1.01
CA ILE A 160 -4.74 -8.40 -1.18
C ILE A 160 -5.40 -7.24 -1.94
N GLU A 161 -5.06 -6.00 -1.60
CA GLU A 161 -5.54 -4.80 -2.30
C GLU A 161 -5.09 -4.77 -3.76
N TRP A 162 -3.86 -5.22 -4.00
CA TRP A 162 -3.23 -5.27 -5.32
C TRP A 162 -3.64 -6.47 -6.18
N PHE A 163 -4.42 -7.40 -5.61
CA PHE A 163 -4.89 -8.60 -6.29
C PHE A 163 -5.50 -8.35 -7.69
N PRO A 164 -6.30 -7.28 -7.93
CA PRO A 164 -6.85 -7.01 -9.26
C PRO A 164 -5.79 -6.79 -10.34
N ALA A 165 -4.65 -6.18 -10.03
CA ALA A 165 -3.56 -6.01 -10.99
C ALA A 165 -2.69 -7.28 -11.08
N LEU A 166 -2.49 -7.99 -9.96
CA LEU A 166 -1.75 -9.25 -9.93
C LEU A 166 -2.37 -10.35 -10.81
N ARG A 167 -3.69 -10.38 -10.97
CA ARG A 167 -4.35 -11.36 -11.85
C ARG A 167 -4.26 -11.01 -13.35
N THR A 168 -3.68 -9.86 -13.70
CA THR A 168 -3.47 -9.45 -15.09
C THR A 168 -2.01 -9.62 -15.49
N ASN A 169 -1.75 -9.87 -16.78
CA ASN A 169 -0.40 -9.98 -17.31
C ASN A 169 0.08 -8.67 -17.96
N GLU A 170 -0.27 -7.52 -17.37
CA GLU A 170 0.13 -6.20 -17.87
C GLU A 170 1.07 -5.50 -16.87
N GLU A 171 2.35 -5.36 -17.25
CA GLU A 171 3.36 -4.76 -16.38
C GLU A 171 3.06 -3.30 -16.03
N SER A 172 2.55 -2.52 -16.98
CA SER A 172 2.21 -1.11 -16.75
C SER A 172 1.13 -0.96 -15.68
N TRP A 173 0.07 -1.77 -15.76
CA TRP A 173 -1.01 -1.79 -14.78
C TRP A 173 -0.55 -2.33 -13.42
N LEU A 174 0.31 -3.35 -13.43
CA LEU A 174 0.94 -3.92 -12.24
C LEU A 174 1.66 -2.85 -11.43
N TYR A 175 2.53 -2.06 -12.06
CA TYR A 175 3.29 -1.00 -11.39
C TYR A 175 2.45 0.24 -11.09
N LEU A 176 1.52 0.60 -11.98
CA LEU A 176 0.61 1.73 -11.79
C LEU A 176 -0.22 1.60 -10.51
N MET A 177 -0.65 0.38 -10.17
CA MET A 177 -1.41 0.14 -8.94
C MET A 177 -0.50 -0.07 -7.72
N LEU A 178 0.63 -0.75 -7.88
CA LEU A 178 1.52 -1.12 -6.77
C LEU A 178 2.06 0.11 -6.02
N PHE A 179 2.65 1.06 -6.74
CA PHE A 179 3.35 2.17 -6.08
C PHE A 179 2.38 3.10 -5.31
N PRO A 180 1.24 3.54 -5.87
CA PRO A 180 0.28 4.35 -5.11
C PRO A 180 -0.29 3.62 -3.89
N LEU A 181 -0.58 2.32 -3.98
CA LEU A 181 -1.03 1.52 -2.83
C LEU A 181 0.02 1.49 -1.71
N LEU A 182 1.28 1.21 -2.04
CA LEU A 182 2.37 1.22 -1.07
C LEU A 182 2.50 2.59 -0.40
N ILE A 183 2.40 3.68 -1.17
CA ILE A 183 2.50 5.04 -0.66
C ILE A 183 1.31 5.37 0.27
N CYS A 184 0.08 5.01 -0.12
CA CYS A 184 -1.12 5.22 0.70
C CYS A 184 -1.05 4.43 2.01
N ASN A 185 -0.73 3.13 1.93
CA ASN A 185 -0.62 2.25 3.10
C ASN A 185 0.49 2.70 4.05
N MET A 186 1.65 3.07 3.51
CA MET A 186 2.73 3.65 4.30
C MET A 186 2.28 4.94 4.99
N TYR A 187 1.65 5.85 4.26
CA TYR A 187 1.16 7.12 4.80
C TYR A 187 0.17 6.90 5.95
N GLN A 188 -0.86 6.08 5.74
CA GLN A 188 -1.87 5.78 6.75
C GLN A 188 -1.25 5.17 8.01
N LEU A 189 -0.31 4.26 7.84
CA LEU A 189 0.32 3.57 8.96
C LEU A 189 1.23 4.51 9.78
N LEU A 190 1.95 5.43 9.13
CA LEU A 190 2.88 6.35 9.79
C LEU A 190 2.24 7.64 10.33
N ILE A 191 1.11 8.09 9.76
CA ILE A 191 0.41 9.29 10.25
C ILE A 191 -0.47 8.99 11.48
N LEU A 192 -0.94 7.75 11.63
CA LEU A 192 -1.90 7.36 12.67
C LEU A 192 -1.46 7.72 14.10
N PRO A 193 -0.21 7.46 14.55
CA PRO A 193 0.21 7.79 15.91
C PRO A 193 0.09 9.29 16.20
N LYS A 194 0.46 10.14 15.24
CA LYS A 194 0.39 11.60 15.38
C LYS A 194 -1.05 12.06 15.55
N LEU A 195 -1.98 11.53 14.75
CA LEU A 195 -3.41 11.86 14.85
C LEU A 195 -4.00 11.43 16.21
N LEU A 196 -3.58 10.29 16.74
CA LEU A 196 -4.03 9.82 18.05
C LEU A 196 -3.49 10.69 19.20
N THR A 197 -2.23 11.12 19.13
CA THR A 197 -1.63 12.03 20.12
C THR A 197 -2.34 13.38 20.14
N HIS A 198 -2.56 14.01 18.98
CA HIS A 198 -3.30 15.27 18.92
C HIS A 198 -4.72 15.16 19.46
N ALA A 199 -5.41 14.04 19.23
CA ALA A 199 -6.74 13.81 19.77
C ALA A 199 -6.75 13.70 21.30
N ARG A 200 -5.69 13.14 21.90
CA ARG A 200 -5.56 13.02 23.36
C ARG A 200 -5.31 14.37 24.02
N ILE A 201 -4.38 15.18 23.47
CA ILE A 201 -4.06 16.52 23.98
C ILE A 201 -5.31 17.41 23.95
N ALA A 202 -5.99 17.49 22.80
CA ALA A 202 -7.20 18.30 22.65
C ALA A 202 -8.38 17.86 23.55
N LYS A 203 -8.33 16.67 24.14
CA LYS A 203 -9.30 16.21 25.14
C LYS A 203 -8.85 16.55 26.57
N ALA A 204 -7.54 16.65 26.82
CA ALA A 204 -7.00 17.04 28.13
C ALA A 204 -7.11 18.55 28.39
N ASP A 205 -7.10 19.36 27.34
CA ASP A 205 -7.26 20.83 27.41
C ASP A 205 -8.74 21.30 27.51
N LYS A 206 -9.68 20.36 27.62
CA LYS A 206 -11.13 20.61 27.75
C LYS A 206 -11.65 20.07 29.06
#